data_AF-O17466-F1
#
_entry.id   AF-O17466-F1
#
_cell.length_a   1.000
_cell.length_b   1.000
_cell.length_c   1.000
_cell.angle_alpha   90.00
_cell.angle_beta   90.00
_cell.angle_gamma   90.00
#
_symmetry.space_group_name_H-M   'P 1'
#
loop_
_entity.id
_entity.type
_entity.pdbx_description
1 polymer ?
#
loop_
_entity_poly.entity_id
_entity_poly.type
_entity_poly.pdbx_seq_one_letter_code
_entity_poly.pdbx_strand_id
1 'polypeptide(L)' 'SKFTSRTYSLQAMILHSGLSVSCGHYTCVAKVGMQWILFDDDNADYTTLEDIYSESLNTPYLLLYSQT' A
#
# COMPACT_ATOMS: atom_id res chain seq x y z
N SER A 1 17.79 -19.82 22.68
CA SER A 1 18.05 -18.63 21.85
C SER A 1 17.17 -17.50 22.34
N LYS A 2 17.70 -16.27 22.51
CA LYS A 2 16.86 -15.09 22.80
C LYS A 2 16.20 -14.66 21.48
N PHE A 3 14.90 -14.86 21.33
CA PHE A 3 14.15 -14.26 20.23
C PHE A 3 14.04 -12.76 20.51
N THR A 4 14.84 -11.93 19.82
CA THR A 4 14.58 -10.50 19.77
C THR A 4 13.44 -10.27 18.79
N SER A 5 12.24 -9.99 19.31
CA SER A 5 11.12 -9.54 18.48
C SER A 5 11.50 -8.22 17.82
N ARG A 6 11.55 -8.18 16.49
CA ARG A 6 11.69 -6.94 15.72
C ARG A 6 10.30 -6.55 15.23
N THR A 7 9.87 -5.35 15.56
CA THR A 7 8.62 -4.77 15.09
C THR A 7 8.86 -4.01 13.80
N TYR A 8 7.92 -4.13 12.86
CA TYR A 8 7.94 -3.42 11.60
C TYR A 8 6.62 -2.69 11.40
N SER A 9 6.69 -1.51 10.80
CA SER A 9 5.53 -0.69 10.47
C SER A 9 5.44 -0.56 8.96
N LEU A 10 4.23 -0.69 8.43
CA LEU A 10 3.95 -0.50 7.01
C LEU A 10 4.13 0.97 6.65
N GLN A 11 4.94 1.23 5.62
CA GLN A 11 5.26 2.57 5.14
C GLN A 11 4.58 2.88 3.81
N ALA A 12 4.50 1.90 2.92
CA ALA A 12 3.85 2.04 1.63
C ALA A 12 3.42 0.68 1.07
N MET A 13 2.57 0.73 0.05
CA MET A 13 2.21 -0.41 -0.77
C MET A 13 2.03 -0.01 -2.22
N ILE A 14 2.39 -0.92 -3.12
CA ILE A 14 1.96 -0.86 -4.52
C ILE A 14 0.72 -1.73 -4.65
N LEU A 15 -0.34 -1.14 -5.19
CA LEU A 15 -1.58 -1.82 -5.49
C LEU A 15 -1.60 -2.17 -6.98
N HIS A 16 -2.21 -3.30 -7.30
CA HIS A 16 -2.58 -3.66 -8.66
C HIS A 16 -4.09 -3.79 -8.74
N SER A 17 -4.69 -3.04 -9.66
CA SER A 17 -6.11 -3.11 -10.00
C SER A 17 -6.27 -3.72 -11.39
N GLY A 18 -6.73 -4.97 -11.47
CA GLY A 18 -6.92 -5.64 -12.75
C GLY A 18 -7.10 -7.14 -12.65
N LEU A 19 -7.50 -7.77 -13.75
CA LEU A 19 -7.77 -9.20 -13.83
C LEU A 19 -6.49 -10.04 -14.05
N SER A 20 -5.38 -9.42 -14.49
CA SER A 20 -4.12 -10.11 -14.71
C SER A 20 -2.93 -9.16 -14.64
N VAL A 21 -1.72 -9.70 -14.54
CA VAL A 21 -0.49 -8.87 -14.58
C VAL A 21 -0.25 -8.21 -15.94
N SER A 22 -0.86 -8.73 -17.02
CA SER A 22 -0.77 -8.17 -18.36
C SER A 22 -1.88 -7.15 -18.67
N CYS A 23 -2.84 -6.95 -17.76
CA CYS A 23 -3.85 -5.90 -17.88
C CYS A 23 -4.29 -5.37 -16.51
N GLY A 24 -4.12 -4.07 -16.29
CA GLY A 24 -4.52 -3.41 -15.06
C GLY A 24 -3.83 -2.08 -14.88
N HIS A 25 -3.96 -1.53 -13.68
CA HIS A 25 -3.38 -0.26 -13.28
C HIS A 25 -2.62 -0.42 -11.97
N TYR A 26 -1.48 0.25 -11.86
CA TYR A 26 -0.66 0.23 -10.66
C TYR A 26 -0.70 1.59 -9.98
N THR A 27 -1.09 1.60 -8.72
CA THR A 27 -1.09 2.80 -7.89
C THR A 27 -0.22 2.60 -6.66
N CYS A 28 0.23 3.69 -6.06
CA CYS A 28 1.05 3.66 -4.86
C CYS A 28 0.27 4.28 -3.71
N VAL A 29 0.19 3.60 -2.58
CA VAL A 29 -0.31 4.19 -1.34
C VAL A 29 0.82 4.28 -0.34
N ALA A 30 1.15 5.49 0.11
CA ALA A 30 2.26 5.72 1.03
C ALA A 30 1.82 6.54 2.25
N LYS A 31 2.45 6.26 3.37
CA LYS A 31 2.26 7.01 4.60
C LYS A 31 3.15 8.25 4.59
N VAL A 32 2.54 9.43 4.59
CA VAL A 32 3.22 10.71 4.70
C VAL A 32 2.84 11.33 6.05
N GLY A 33 3.78 11.27 7.00
CA GLY A 33 3.52 11.64 8.38
C GLY A 33 2.50 10.70 9.03
N MET A 34 1.30 11.22 9.34
CA MET A 34 0.20 10.45 9.93
C MET A 34 -0.90 10.08 8.93
N GLN A 35 -0.79 10.54 7.68
CA GLN A 35 -1.83 10.38 6.66
C GLN A 35 -1.40 9.36 5.61
N TRP A 36 -2.39 8.66 5.04
CA TRP A 36 -2.20 7.84 3.85
C TRP A 36 -2.57 8.65 2.63
N ILE A 37 -1.72 8.58 1.61
CA ILE A 37 -1.91 9.27 0.34
C ILE A 37 -1.85 8.21 -0.76
N LEU A 38 -2.89 8.20 -1.60
CA LEU A 38 -2.95 7.45 -2.85
C LEU A 38 -2.33 8.31 -3.95
N PHE A 39 -1.34 7.76 -4.64
CA PHE A 39 -0.71 8.32 -5.82
C PHE A 39 -1.16 7.49 -7.02
N ASP A 40 -1.91 8.14 -7.91
CA ASP A 40 -2.46 7.59 -9.14
C ASP A 40 -1.93 8.43 -10.32
N ASP A 41 -0.85 7.94 -10.93
CA ASP A 41 -0.08 8.65 -11.96
C ASP A 41 0.30 10.09 -11.57
N ASP A 42 -0.39 11.09 -12.10
CA ASP A 42 -0.17 12.52 -11.83
C ASP A 42 -1.06 13.08 -10.71
N ASN A 43 -1.93 12.25 -10.13
CA ASN A 43 -2.88 12.63 -9.10
C ASN A 43 -2.44 12.12 -7.72
N ALA A 44 -2.80 12.88 -6.68
CA ALA A 44 -2.52 12.54 -5.30
C ALA A 44 -3.72 12.89 -4.42
N ASP A 45 -4.29 11.87 -3.77
CA ASP A 45 -5.50 11.98 -2.97
C ASP A 45 -5.29 11.41 -1.57
N TYR A 46 -5.95 12.01 -0.58
CA TYR A 46 -6.01 11.42 0.76
C TYR A 46 -6.87 10.16 0.74
N THR A 47 -6.40 9.13 1.44
CA THR A 47 -7.11 7.84 1.53
C THR A 47 -6.98 7.24 2.93
N THR A 48 -7.67 6.14 3.17
CA THR A 48 -7.51 5.29 4.35
C THR A 48 -7.25 3.84 3.93
N LEU A 49 -6.70 3.04 4.85
CA LEU A 49 -6.54 1.61 4.59
C LEU A 49 -7.88 0.91 4.36
N GLU A 50 -8.95 1.38 5.02
CA GLU A 50 -10.29 0.81 4.88
C GLU A 50 -10.82 1.02 3.45
N ASP A 51 -10.61 2.21 2.88
CA ASP A 51 -11.00 2.53 1.50
C ASP A 51 -10.31 1.59 0.51
N ILE A 52 -9.00 1.38 0.68
CA ILE A 52 -8.20 0.46 -0.14
C ILE A 52 -8.72 -0.97 -0.08
N TYR A 53 -9.04 -1.46 1.13
CA TYR A 53 -9.51 -2.84 1.32
C TYR A 53 -10.94 -3.06 0.84
N SER A 54 -11.74 -1.99 0.73
CA SER A 54 -13.12 -2.07 0.26
C SER A 54 -13.22 -2.31 -1.24
N GLU A 55 -12.16 -2.03 -2.00
CA GLU A 55 -12.14 -2.19 -3.45
C GLU A 55 -11.77 -3.61 -3.89
N SER A 56 -12.75 -4.32 -4.47
CA SER A 56 -12.66 -5.76 -4.76
C SER A 56 -11.59 -6.19 -5.76
N LEU A 57 -11.12 -5.25 -6.60
CA LEU A 57 -10.08 -5.52 -7.60
C LEU A 57 -8.72 -4.94 -7.22
N ASN A 58 -8.62 -4.21 -6.11
CA ASN A 58 -7.40 -3.57 -5.67
C ASN A 58 -6.64 -4.51 -4.74
N THR A 59 -5.59 -5.13 -5.28
CA THR A 59 -4.82 -6.15 -4.56
C THR A 59 -3.44 -5.61 -4.19
N PRO A 60 -2.99 -5.74 -2.91
CA PRO A 60 -1.63 -5.39 -2.55
C PRO A 60 -0.63 -6.26 -3.30
N TYR A 61 0.20 -5.64 -4.14
CA TYR A 61 1.19 -6.32 -4.97
C TYR A 61 2.58 -6.30 -4.32
N LEU A 62 2.97 -5.17 -3.73
CA LEU A 62 4.24 -5.00 -3.02
C LEU A 62 3.99 -4.26 -1.70
N LEU A 63 4.50 -4.78 -0.59
CA LEU A 63 4.41 -4.14 0.73
C LEU A 63 5.79 -3.67 1.18
N LEU A 64 5.88 -2.42 1.59
CA LEU A 64 7.10 -1.80 2.08
C LEU A 64 7.00 -1.58 3.59
N TYR A 65 7.80 -2.34 4.34
CA TYR A 65 7.89 -2.25 5.79
C TYR A 65 9.24 -1.68 6.20
N SER A 66 9.25 -0.82 7.21
CA SER A 66 10.47 -0.40 7.90
C SER A 66 10.45 -0.90 9.34
N GLN A 67 11.63 -1.19 9.88
CA GLN A 67 11.77 -1.49 11.30
C GLN A 67 11.31 -0.26 12.10
N THR A 68 10.50 -0.51 13.14
CA THR A 68 10.01 0.52 14.07
C THR A 68 11.05 0.80 15.16
#